data_AF-A0A1F9DGF0-F1
#
_entry.id   AF-A0A1F9DGF0-F1
#
_cell.length_a   1.000
_cell.length_b   1.000
_cell.length_c   1.000
_cell.angle_alpha   90.00
_cell.angle_beta   90.00
_cell.angle_gamma   90.00
#
_symmetry.space_group_name_H-M   'P 1'
#
loop_
_entity.id
_entity.type
_entity.pdbx_description
1 polymer ?
#
loop_
_entity_poly.entity_id
_entity_poly.type
_entity_poly.pdbx_seq_one_letter_code
_entity_poly.pdbx_strand_id
1 'polypeptide(L)'
;MNLGKEEMIALDAAFKKIIDVVVLGNMKIIKPALTELHEAREEVEKAVKAGQKITLQKNQDQLKEFIELDDKFHEEFEALEKAVEADNKKVVKDQTHKLLDACVVCHERFRK
;
A
#
# COMPACT_ATOMS: atom_id res chain seq x y z
N MET A 1 -6.34 18.55 -6.30
CA MET A 1 -5.32 17.52 -5.99
C MET A 1 -6.05 16.20 -5.84
N ASN A 2 -5.59 15.11 -6.44
CA ASN A 2 -6.17 13.78 -6.19
C ASN A 2 -5.37 13.15 -5.05
N LEU A 3 -5.91 13.15 -3.83
CA LEU A 3 -5.22 12.72 -2.62
C LEU A 3 -4.63 11.31 -2.72
N GLY A 4 -5.34 10.40 -3.37
CA GLY A 4 -4.84 9.05 -3.59
C GLY A 4 -3.60 9.00 -4.48
N LYS A 5 -3.26 10.05 -5.24
CA LYS A 5 -2.10 10.00 -6.13
C LYS A 5 -0.78 10.03 -5.35
N GLU A 6 -0.68 10.80 -4.28
CA GLU A 6 0.56 10.94 -3.51
C GLU A 6 0.85 9.68 -2.70
N GLU A 7 -0.16 9.15 -2.02
CA GLU A 7 -0.11 7.86 -1.35
C GLU A 7 0.21 6.72 -2.32
N MET A 8 -0.40 6.67 -3.51
CA MET A 8 -0.09 5.64 -4.50
C MET A 8 1.36 5.74 -5.03
N ILE A 9 1.97 6.93 -5.04
CA ILE A 9 3.39 7.08 -5.38
C ILE A 9 4.27 6.53 -4.26
N ALA A 10 3.95 6.84 -3.00
CA ALA A 10 4.67 6.30 -1.84
C ALA A 10 4.53 4.77 -1.77
N LEU A 11 3.33 4.25 -2.02
CA LEU A 11 3.05 2.82 -2.11
C LEU A 11 3.88 2.13 -3.19
N ASP A 12 3.96 2.68 -4.41
CA ASP A 12 4.77 2.12 -5.49
C ASP A 12 6.27 2.07 -5.11
N ALA A 13 6.78 3.13 -4.47
CA ALA A 13 8.16 3.16 -3.98
C ALA A 13 8.41 2.11 -2.89
N ALA A 14 7.51 2.01 -1.89
CA ALA A 14 7.58 1.02 -0.83
C ALA A 14 7.50 -0.41 -1.38
N PHE A 15 6.60 -0.65 -2.33
CA PHE A 15 6.40 -1.96 -2.93
C PHE A 15 7.63 -2.45 -3.70
N LYS A 16 8.30 -1.58 -4.45
CA LYS A 16 9.57 -1.91 -5.12
C LYS A 16 10.66 -2.30 -4.11
N LYS A 17 10.71 -1.63 -2.96
CA LYS A 17 11.64 -1.98 -1.88
C LYS A 17 11.31 -3.31 -1.21
N ILE A 18 10.03 -3.63 -1.09
CA ILE A 18 9.58 -4.95 -0.62
C ILE A 18 10.06 -6.06 -1.57
N ILE A 19 9.96 -5.83 -2.89
CA ILE A 19 10.50 -6.79 -3.88
C ILE A 19 12.02 -6.95 -3.70
N ASP A 20 12.77 -5.85 -3.56
CA ASP A 20 14.22 -5.91 -3.31
C ASP A 20 14.54 -6.76 -2.05
N VAL A 21 13.76 -6.62 -0.99
CA VAL A 21 13.90 -7.38 0.25
C VAL A 21 13.70 -8.87 0.02
N VAL A 22 12.66 -9.25 -0.74
CA VAL A 22 12.39 -10.65 -1.08
C VAL A 22 13.50 -11.24 -1.93
N VAL A 23 13.97 -10.50 -2.94
CA VAL A 23 14.98 -10.97 -3.91
C VAL A 23 16.38 -11.06 -3.28
N LEU A 24 16.78 -10.04 -2.52
CA LEU A 24 18.11 -9.95 -1.92
C LEU A 24 18.19 -10.62 -0.54
N GLY A 25 17.06 -10.90 0.09
CA GLY A 25 16.98 -11.44 1.45
C GLY A 25 17.47 -10.47 2.54
N ASN A 26 17.52 -9.16 2.25
CA ASN A 26 18.02 -8.13 3.15
C ASN A 26 16.87 -7.30 3.73
N MET A 27 16.38 -7.69 4.91
CA MET A 27 15.26 -7.03 5.60
C MET A 27 15.58 -5.60 6.07
N LYS A 28 16.85 -5.18 6.13
CA LYS A 28 17.24 -3.88 6.71
C LYS A 28 16.92 -2.68 5.83
N ILE A 29 16.68 -2.90 4.53
CA ILE A 29 16.53 -1.81 3.55
C ILE A 29 15.10 -1.27 3.45
N ILE A 30 14.14 -1.92 4.13
CA ILE A 30 12.72 -1.63 3.96
C ILE A 30 12.22 -0.53 4.90
N LYS A 31 12.83 -0.38 6.09
CA LYS A 31 12.38 0.54 7.15
C LYS A 31 12.09 1.97 6.66
N PRO A 32 13.00 2.63 5.92
CA PRO A 32 12.73 3.98 5.42
C PRO A 32 11.49 4.05 4.52
N ALA A 33 11.31 3.05 3.66
CA ALA A 33 10.20 3.00 2.72
C ALA A 33 8.86 2.73 3.43
N LEU A 34 8.88 1.98 4.54
CA LEU A 34 7.71 1.81 5.42
C LEU A 34 7.31 3.13 6.10
N THR A 35 8.28 3.88 6.60
CA THR A 35 8.04 5.19 7.23
C THR A 35 7.42 6.18 6.26
N GLU A 36 7.98 6.33 5.05
CA GLU A 36 7.44 7.23 4.02
C GLU A 36 5.99 6.87 3.63
N LEU A 37 5.68 5.57 3.57
CA LEU A 37 4.31 5.13 3.30
C LEU A 37 3.35 5.51 4.43
N HIS A 38 3.71 5.25 5.68
CA HIS A 38 2.85 5.59 6.83
C HIS A 38 2.56 7.10 6.89
N GLU A 39 3.57 7.94 6.64
CA GLU A 39 3.38 9.38 6.57
C GLU A 39 2.42 9.77 5.44
N ALA A 40 2.57 9.19 4.25
CA ALA A 40 1.68 9.47 3.12
C ALA A 40 0.22 9.07 3.42
N ARG A 41 0.01 7.91 4.05
CA ARG A 41 -1.33 7.45 4.47
C ARG A 41 -1.94 8.37 5.51
N GLU A 42 -1.17 8.79 6.52
CA GLU A 42 -1.64 9.69 7.56
C GLU A 42 -2.13 11.02 6.97
N GLU A 43 -1.42 11.56 5.98
CA GLU A 43 -1.83 12.78 5.28
C GLU A 43 -3.10 12.59 4.46
N VAL A 44 -3.28 11.44 3.78
CA VAL A 44 -4.53 11.13 3.09
C VAL A 44 -5.69 11.02 4.08
N GLU A 45 -5.51 10.32 5.21
CA GLU A 45 -6.53 10.22 6.25
C GLU A 45 -6.94 11.59 6.81
N LYS A 46 -5.96 12.45 7.11
CA LYS A 46 -6.22 13.82 7.59
C LYS A 46 -7.01 14.62 6.57
N ALA A 47 -6.65 14.53 5.30
CA ALA A 47 -7.33 15.26 4.24
C ALA A 47 -8.77 14.78 4.03
N VAL A 48 -9.00 13.46 4.09
CA VAL A 48 -10.35 12.87 4.04
C VAL A 48 -11.18 13.32 5.23
N LYS A 49 -10.62 13.28 6.45
CA LYS A 49 -11.27 13.79 7.69
C LYS A 49 -11.59 15.29 7.60
N ALA A 50 -10.76 16.08 6.89
CA ALA A 50 -10.98 17.50 6.61
C ALA A 50 -12.00 17.77 5.49
N GLY A 51 -12.63 16.73 4.93
CA GLY A 51 -13.68 16.84 3.91
C GLY A 51 -13.18 16.92 2.46
N GLN A 52 -11.89 16.71 2.23
CA GLN A 52 -11.39 16.54 0.86
C GLN A 52 -11.88 15.20 0.28
N LYS A 53 -12.22 15.19 -1.01
CA LYS A 53 -12.80 14.02 -1.68
C LYS A 53 -11.72 13.21 -2.40
N ILE A 54 -11.77 11.89 -2.22
CA ILE A 54 -11.07 10.95 -3.10
C ILE A 54 -11.83 10.89 -4.43
N THR A 55 -11.10 11.04 -5.54
CA THR A 55 -11.66 10.89 -6.88
C THR A 55 -10.98 9.72 -7.57
N LEU A 56 -11.75 8.72 -7.98
CA LEU A 56 -11.23 7.56 -8.70
C LEU A 56 -10.91 7.95 -10.16
N GLN A 57 -10.33 7.05 -10.97
CA GLN A 57 -10.22 7.31 -12.42
C GLN A 57 -11.30 6.56 -13.22
N LYS A 58 -11.76 5.44 -12.66
CA LYS A 58 -12.78 4.52 -13.17
C LYS A 58 -13.69 4.09 -12.01
N ASN A 59 -14.94 3.75 -12.31
CA ASN A 59 -15.93 3.26 -11.33
C ASN A 59 -16.13 4.19 -10.11
N GLN A 60 -16.41 5.48 -10.35
CA GLN A 60 -16.61 6.51 -9.29
C GLN A 60 -17.70 6.13 -8.27
N ASP A 61 -18.70 5.39 -8.73
CA ASP A 61 -19.83 4.90 -7.97
C ASP A 61 -19.45 3.81 -6.95
N GLN A 62 -18.25 3.24 -7.07
CA GLN A 62 -17.73 2.14 -6.24
C GLN A 62 -16.69 2.63 -5.22
N LEU A 63 -16.82 3.86 -4.73
CA LEU A 63 -15.90 4.45 -3.76
C LEU A 63 -15.85 3.65 -2.45
N LYS A 64 -16.97 3.06 -2.04
CA LYS A 64 -17.02 2.23 -0.83
C LYS A 64 -16.15 0.99 -0.98
N GLU A 65 -16.24 0.30 -2.10
CA GLU A 65 -15.43 -0.88 -2.41
C GLU A 65 -13.95 -0.52 -2.56
N PHE A 66 -13.64 0.66 -3.08
CA PHE A 66 -12.27 1.17 -3.11
C PHE A 66 -11.71 1.29 -1.68
N ILE A 67 -12.45 1.95 -0.78
CA ILE A 67 -12.03 2.11 0.63
C ILE A 67 -11.85 0.74 1.31
N GLU A 68 -12.78 -0.19 1.11
CA GLU A 68 -12.67 -1.54 1.70
C GLU A 68 -11.46 -2.32 1.19
N LEU A 69 -11.05 -2.13 -0.06
CA LEU A 69 -9.85 -2.75 -0.62
C LEU A 69 -8.57 -2.08 -0.12
N ASP A 70 -8.61 -0.75 0.02
CA ASP A 70 -7.50 0.03 0.55
C ASP A 70 -7.24 -0.30 2.04
N ASP A 71 -8.29 -0.38 2.86
CA ASP A 71 -8.17 -0.77 4.28
C ASP A 71 -7.55 -2.17 4.42
N LYS A 72 -8.03 -3.15 3.63
CA LYS A 72 -7.48 -4.50 3.61
C LYS A 72 -6.04 -4.55 3.14
N PHE A 73 -5.69 -3.76 2.12
CA PHE A 73 -4.32 -3.67 1.65
C PHE A 73 -3.40 -3.24 2.79
N HIS A 74 -3.81 -2.24 3.56
CA HIS A 74 -3.04 -1.75 4.69
C HIS A 74 -2.95 -2.75 5.85
N GLU A 75 -4.00 -3.50 6.16
CA GLU A 75 -3.93 -4.59 7.16
C GLU A 75 -2.91 -5.67 6.74
N GLU A 76 -2.93 -6.07 5.46
CA GLU A 76 -1.98 -7.01 4.88
C GLU A 76 -0.55 -6.42 4.84
N PHE A 77 -0.43 -5.10 4.73
CA PHE A 77 0.86 -4.40 4.80
C PHE A 77 1.44 -4.43 6.21
N GLU A 78 0.65 -4.12 7.25
CA GLU A 78 1.10 -4.23 8.66
C GLU A 78 1.56 -5.66 9.01
N ALA A 79 0.90 -6.68 8.43
CA ALA A 79 1.33 -8.07 8.59
C ALA A 79 2.71 -8.33 7.95
N LEU A 80 3.01 -7.70 6.82
CA LEU A 80 4.33 -7.75 6.19
C LEU A 80 5.39 -7.12 7.10
N GLU A 81 5.10 -5.95 7.67
CA GLU A 81 6.04 -5.25 8.55
C GLU A 81 6.42 -6.09 9.77
N LYS A 82 5.42 -6.68 10.43
CA LYS A 82 5.66 -7.61 11.56
C LYS A 82 6.52 -8.81 11.14
N ALA A 83 6.32 -9.32 9.92
CA ALA A 83 7.12 -10.42 9.39
C ALA A 83 8.57 -10.01 9.08
N VAL A 84 8.77 -8.79 8.57
CA VAL A 84 10.08 -8.18 8.34
C VAL A 84 10.83 -8.01 9.66
N GLU A 85 10.17 -7.48 10.69
CA GLU A 85 10.76 -7.29 12.02
C GLU A 85 11.18 -8.61 12.67
N ALA A 86 10.41 -9.67 12.43
CA ALA A 86 10.70 -11.02 12.89
C ALA A 86 11.73 -11.78 12.01
N ASP A 87 12.29 -11.16 10.96
CA ASP A 87 13.15 -11.78 9.93
C ASP A 87 12.52 -13.06 9.32
N ASN A 88 11.19 -13.10 9.24
CA ASN A 88 10.45 -14.26 8.75
C ASN A 88 10.33 -14.23 7.22
N LYS A 89 11.41 -14.61 6.54
CA LYS A 89 11.53 -14.59 5.07
C LYS A 89 10.40 -15.28 4.32
N LYS A 90 9.88 -16.41 4.86
CA LYS A 90 8.77 -17.14 4.24
C LYS A 90 7.51 -16.29 4.25
N VAL A 91 7.15 -15.74 5.42
CA VAL A 91 5.95 -14.91 5.56
C VAL A 91 6.12 -13.63 4.75
N VAL A 92 7.30 -13.00 4.76
CA VAL A 92 7.57 -11.81 3.94
C VAL A 92 7.27 -12.09 2.46
N LYS A 93 7.83 -13.17 1.91
CA LYS A 93 7.58 -13.55 0.50
C LYS A 93 6.09 -13.81 0.22
N ASP A 94 5.44 -14.62 1.05
CA ASP A 94 4.03 -14.98 0.84
C ASP A 94 3.13 -13.75 0.92
N GLN A 95 3.45 -12.83 1.84
CA GLN A 95 2.72 -11.58 2.06
C GLN A 95 2.96 -10.57 0.93
N THR A 96 4.18 -10.49 0.39
CA THR A 96 4.48 -9.68 -0.80
C THR A 96 3.65 -10.10 -2.01
N HIS A 97 3.45 -11.41 -2.24
CA HIS A 97 2.61 -11.87 -3.35
C HIS A 97 1.14 -11.45 -3.18
N LYS A 98 0.58 -11.57 -1.98
CA LYS A 98 -0.80 -11.11 -1.72
C LYS A 98 -0.96 -9.61 -1.98
N LEU A 99 0.00 -8.81 -1.53
CA LEU A 99 -0.01 -7.36 -1.73
C LEU A 99 0.13 -7.02 -3.23
N LEU A 100 0.95 -7.76 -3.99
CA LEU A 100 1.01 -7.63 -5.44
C LEU A 100 -0.35 -7.86 -6.09
N ASP A 101 -1.01 -8.96 -5.75
CA ASP A 101 -2.33 -9.30 -6.28
C ASP A 101 -3.36 -8.21 -5.93
N ALA A 102 -3.34 -7.70 -4.70
CA ALA A 102 -4.20 -6.60 -4.27
C ALA A 102 -3.97 -5.31 -5.07
N CYS A 103 -2.72 -4.93 -5.34
CA CYS A 103 -2.40 -3.80 -6.22
C CYS A 103 -2.97 -3.99 -7.63
N VAL A 104 -2.80 -5.19 -8.21
CA VAL A 104 -3.30 -5.49 -9.55
C VAL A 104 -4.83 -5.40 -9.59
N VAL A 105 -5.53 -6.05 -8.66
CA VAL A 105 -6.99 -6.05 -8.58
C VAL A 105 -7.55 -4.64 -8.40
N CYS A 106 -6.96 -3.84 -7.50
CA CYS A 106 -7.39 -2.46 -7.29
C CYS A 106 -7.20 -1.63 -8.57
N HIS A 107 -6.04 -1.74 -9.23
CA HIS A 107 -5.75 -0.98 -10.44
C HIS A 107 -6.62 -1.38 -11.63
N GLU A 108 -6.87 -2.66 -11.87
CA GLU A 108 -7.78 -3.12 -12.93
C GLU A 108 -9.19 -2.52 -12.78
N ARG A 109 -9.62 -2.35 -11.52
CA ARG A 109 -10.94 -1.84 -11.19
C ARG A 109 -11.04 -0.32 -11.25
N PHE A 110 -10.05 0.41 -10.72
CA PHE A 110 -10.20 1.86 -10.44
C PHE A 110 -9.24 2.78 -11.20
N ARG A 111 -8.22 2.23 -11.88
CA ARG A 111 -7.23 2.97 -12.67
C ARG A 111 -7.49 2.83 -14.18
N LYS A 112 -7.12 3.85 -14.96
CA LYS A 112 -7.14 3.83 -16.44
C LYS A 112 -5.75 3.61 -17.03
#